data_AF-A0A7V4WU93-F1
#
_entry.id   AF-A0A7V4WU93-F1
#
_cell.length_a   1.000
_cell.length_b   1.000
_cell.length_c   1.000
_cell.angle_alpha   90.00
_cell.angle_beta   90.00
_cell.angle_gamma   90.00
#
_symmetry.space_group_name_H-M   'P 1'
#
loop_
_entity.id
_entity.type
_entity.pdbx_description
1 polymer ?
#
loop_
_entity_poly.entity_id
_entity_poly.type
_entity_poly.pdbx_seq_one_letter_code
_entity_poly.pdbx_strand_id
1 'polypeptide(L)'
;MTKNSPRYYVPLLFIGMISMVIGIWVGLVRMGWQWAVPHDGLVMMHGPLMVGGFLGTVIGMERAVAAKKVWGFLAPLFSALAAILYLAFPGKESLALLFLTASSFFMVLVFIFMLKRHIDAATLVMAIGAAVWFLGNLAWLSGYSIPQVVLWWSGFLIITIVGERLELTRFLNISKQQYTVLYGLLILLGIGFLFSLFNLDWAMRISGLANLALSIWLLRNDIARRSVKKPGLTRFLALALLAGYFWLGLSGIMGMYFGGIAAGPYYDAIIHTVFVGFAFSMIFGHAPIIFPALLHVKILYRQVYFIPLFLLHLSLLVRIFGDVTLLMDYRLWGSLISGVAIVLFFMMILSSVRKAEY
;
A
#
# COMPACT_ATOMS: atom_id res chain seq x y z
N MET A 1 -9.18 21.79 23.20
CA MET A 1 -9.62 20.50 22.65
C MET A 1 -10.50 20.78 21.43
N THR A 2 -9.94 20.86 20.22
CA THR A 2 -10.79 21.04 19.03
C THR A 2 -11.46 19.71 18.73
N LYS A 3 -12.79 19.64 18.92
CA LYS A 3 -13.66 18.59 18.37
C LYS A 3 -13.54 18.67 16.84
N ASN A 4 -12.50 18.07 16.27
CA ASN A 4 -12.41 17.92 14.83
C ASN A 4 -13.44 16.86 14.42
N SER A 5 -14.65 17.32 14.16
CA SER A 5 -15.75 16.50 13.66
C SER A 5 -15.27 15.72 12.43
N PRO A 6 -15.52 14.39 12.36
CA PRO A 6 -15.12 13.56 11.22
C PRO A 6 -15.62 14.09 9.86
N ARG A 7 -16.63 14.96 9.85
CA ARG A 7 -17.21 15.54 8.62
C ARG A 7 -16.23 16.32 7.75
N TYR A 8 -15.19 16.93 8.33
CA TYR A 8 -14.21 17.71 7.55
C TYR A 8 -13.25 16.84 6.72
N TYR A 9 -13.21 15.54 7.01
CA TYR A 9 -12.21 14.62 6.48
C TYR A 9 -12.76 13.61 5.46
N VAL A 10 -14.09 13.44 5.45
CA VAL A 10 -14.81 12.59 4.49
C VAL A 10 -14.49 12.94 3.03
N PRO A 11 -14.40 14.23 2.62
CA PRO A 11 -14.08 14.56 1.23
C PRO A 11 -12.73 14.03 0.77
N LEU A 12 -11.69 14.08 1.63
CA LEU A 12 -10.36 13.56 1.29
C LEU A 12 -10.40 12.05 1.10
N LEU A 13 -11.01 11.32 2.04
CA LEU A 13 -11.16 9.86 1.92
C LEU A 13 -11.95 9.48 0.67
N PHE A 14 -13.00 10.24 0.33
CA PHE A 14 -13.78 10.05 -0.89
C PHE A 14 -12.94 10.22 -2.15
N ILE A 15 -12.12 11.28 -2.22
CA ILE A 15 -11.17 11.49 -3.34
C ILE A 15 -10.17 10.32 -3.42
N GLY A 16 -9.67 9.85 -2.27
CA GLY A 16 -8.81 8.66 -2.21
C GLY A 16 -9.50 7.41 -2.78
N MET A 17 -10.77 7.18 -2.45
CA MET A 17 -11.54 6.05 -3.01
C MET A 17 -11.79 6.21 -4.51
N ILE A 18 -12.09 7.41 -5.00
CA ILE A 18 -12.19 7.69 -6.45
C ILE A 18 -10.87 7.38 -7.13
N SER A 19 -9.75 7.85 -6.55
CA SER A 19 -8.41 7.58 -7.08
C SER A 19 -8.11 6.09 -7.17
N MET A 20 -8.55 5.28 -6.18
CA MET A 20 -8.46 3.83 -6.23
C MET A 20 -9.29 3.23 -7.38
N VAL A 21 -10.58 3.61 -7.50
CA VAL A 21 -11.48 3.05 -8.52
C VAL A 21 -10.97 3.39 -9.93
N ILE A 22 -10.61 4.65 -10.16
CA ILE A 22 -10.06 5.09 -11.45
C ILE A 22 -8.68 4.45 -11.68
N GLY A 23 -7.84 4.36 -10.65
CA GLY A 23 -6.55 3.68 -10.70
C GLY A 23 -6.69 2.22 -11.16
N ILE A 24 -7.64 1.47 -10.59
CA ILE A 24 -7.95 0.10 -11.02
C ILE A 24 -8.41 0.08 -12.48
N TRP A 25 -9.36 0.95 -12.84
CA TRP A 25 -9.89 1.03 -14.21
C TRP A 25 -8.79 1.29 -15.25
N VAL A 26 -7.96 2.30 -15.04
CA VAL A 26 -6.87 2.64 -15.98
C VAL A 26 -5.77 1.57 -15.98
N GLY A 27 -5.59 0.85 -14.86
CA GLY A 27 -4.75 -0.34 -14.79
C GLY A 27 -5.26 -1.49 -15.65
N LEU A 28 -6.58 -1.69 -15.71
CA LEU A 28 -7.21 -2.68 -16.58
C LEU A 28 -7.09 -2.30 -18.07
N VAL A 29 -7.25 -1.01 -18.39
CA VAL A 29 -6.99 -0.52 -19.75
C VAL A 29 -5.53 -0.76 -20.13
N ARG A 30 -4.59 -0.42 -19.23
CA ARG A 30 -3.15 -0.70 -19.41
C ARG A 30 -2.84 -2.19 -19.55
N MET A 31 -3.64 -3.06 -18.95
CA MET A 31 -3.50 -4.52 -19.06
C MET A 31 -3.86 -5.04 -20.45
N GLY A 32 -4.76 -4.36 -21.18
CA GLY A 32 -5.20 -4.71 -22.52
C GLY A 32 -6.71 -4.65 -22.74
N TRP A 33 -7.52 -4.32 -21.72
CA TRP A 33 -8.96 -4.14 -21.89
C TRP A 33 -9.25 -2.90 -22.75
N GLN A 34 -9.99 -3.09 -23.84
CA GLN A 34 -10.32 -2.06 -24.83
C GLN A 34 -11.46 -1.16 -24.35
N TRP A 35 -11.27 -0.45 -23.24
CA TRP A 35 -12.25 0.50 -22.71
C TRP A 35 -11.79 1.94 -22.98
N ALA A 36 -12.77 2.82 -23.24
CA ALA A 36 -12.48 4.23 -23.51
C ALA A 36 -11.82 4.89 -22.29
N VAL A 37 -10.83 5.75 -22.53
CA VAL A 37 -10.25 6.63 -21.51
C VAL A 37 -10.38 8.09 -21.97
N PRO A 38 -10.50 9.06 -21.05
CA PRO A 38 -10.66 10.46 -21.44
C PRO A 38 -9.45 11.02 -22.21
N HIS A 39 -8.24 10.52 -21.91
CA HIS A 39 -7.00 10.86 -22.60
C HIS A 39 -5.94 9.78 -22.36
N ASP A 40 -5.02 9.59 -23.31
CA ASP A 40 -4.01 8.52 -23.28
C ASP A 40 -3.04 8.65 -22.09
N GLY A 41 -2.72 9.88 -21.68
CA GLY A 41 -1.83 10.15 -20.55
C GLY A 41 -2.33 9.54 -19.23
N LEU A 42 -3.64 9.34 -19.08
CA LEU A 42 -4.25 8.80 -17.86
C LEU A 42 -3.86 7.33 -17.63
N VAL A 43 -3.65 6.55 -18.70
CA VAL A 43 -3.30 5.12 -18.62
C VAL A 43 -1.98 4.91 -17.88
N MET A 44 -1.05 5.86 -18.00
CA MET A 44 0.24 5.83 -17.32
C MET A 44 0.13 6.21 -15.83
N MET A 45 -0.99 6.80 -15.40
CA MET A 45 -1.20 7.28 -14.04
C MET A 45 -1.76 6.21 -13.09
N HIS A 46 -1.90 4.95 -13.52
CA HIS A 46 -2.29 3.82 -12.66
C HIS A 46 -1.52 3.80 -11.32
N GLY A 47 -0.19 3.70 -11.38
CA GLY A 47 0.66 3.63 -10.18
C GLY A 47 0.56 4.88 -9.30
N PRO A 48 0.72 6.10 -9.86
CA PRO A 48 0.55 7.36 -9.15
C PRO A 48 -0.82 7.52 -8.46
N LEU A 49 -1.91 7.11 -9.11
CA LEU A 49 -3.25 7.14 -8.52
C LEU A 49 -3.36 6.13 -7.37
N MET A 50 -2.90 4.89 -7.56
CA MET A 50 -3.01 3.85 -6.53
C MET A 50 -2.13 4.16 -5.30
N VAL A 51 -0.85 4.45 -5.49
CA VAL A 51 0.08 4.70 -4.37
C VAL A 51 -0.06 6.13 -3.86
N GLY A 52 0.04 7.10 -4.77
CA GLY A 52 0.10 8.49 -4.40
C GLY A 52 -1.25 9.07 -4.03
N GLY A 53 -2.28 8.82 -4.85
CA GLY A 53 -3.62 9.38 -4.65
C GLY A 53 -4.45 8.62 -3.60
N PHE A 54 -4.54 7.30 -3.69
CA PHE A 54 -5.31 6.47 -2.77
C PHE A 54 -4.56 6.20 -1.46
N LEU A 55 -3.46 5.43 -1.51
CA LEU A 55 -2.76 5.00 -0.29
C LEU A 55 -2.13 6.19 0.46
N GLY A 56 -1.54 7.14 -0.27
CA GLY A 56 -1.04 8.39 0.30
C GLY A 56 -2.10 9.17 1.06
N THR A 57 -3.34 9.22 0.54
CA THR A 57 -4.45 9.89 1.22
C THR A 57 -4.89 9.09 2.43
N VAL A 58 -5.16 7.78 2.31
CA VAL A 58 -5.70 6.98 3.41
C VAL A 58 -4.70 6.86 4.58
N ILE A 59 -3.45 6.52 4.28
CA ILE A 59 -2.38 6.41 5.30
C ILE A 59 -2.10 7.81 5.87
N GLY A 60 -2.05 8.85 5.02
CA GLY A 60 -1.89 10.24 5.46
C GLY A 60 -2.97 10.69 6.42
N MET A 61 -4.23 10.35 6.13
CA MET A 61 -5.38 10.63 6.98
C MET A 61 -5.26 9.96 8.34
N GLU A 62 -4.88 8.68 8.35
CA GLU A 62 -4.70 7.92 9.58
C GLU A 62 -3.62 8.54 10.48
N ARG A 63 -2.46 8.87 9.90
CA ARG A 63 -1.36 9.45 10.65
C ARG A 63 -1.65 10.89 11.09
N ALA A 64 -2.36 11.68 10.29
CA ALA A 64 -2.79 13.02 10.66
C ALA A 64 -3.74 13.00 11.87
N VAL A 65 -4.70 12.07 11.91
CA VAL A 65 -5.61 11.86 13.05
C VAL A 65 -4.82 11.43 14.30
N ALA A 66 -3.88 10.48 14.15
CA ALA A 66 -3.04 10.01 15.25
C ALA A 66 -2.16 11.13 15.85
N ALA A 67 -1.62 12.02 15.02
CA ALA A 67 -0.78 13.14 15.46
C ALA A 67 -1.55 14.23 16.23
N LYS A 68 -2.88 14.31 16.05
CA LYS A 68 -3.76 15.33 16.67
C LYS A 68 -3.29 16.77 16.39
N LYS A 69 -2.84 17.03 15.17
CA LYS A 69 -2.39 18.36 14.69
C LYS A 69 -3.01 18.69 13.35
N VAL A 70 -3.55 19.91 13.22
CA VAL A 70 -4.25 20.37 12.00
C VAL A 70 -3.32 20.39 10.79
N TRP A 71 -2.06 20.81 10.96
CA TRP A 71 -1.08 20.81 9.86
C TRP A 71 -0.74 19.39 9.36
N GLY A 72 -0.97 18.35 10.18
CA GLY A 72 -0.74 16.97 9.75
C GLY A 72 -1.65 16.56 8.58
N PHE A 73 -2.81 17.22 8.43
CA PHE A 73 -3.73 16.99 7.32
C PHE A 73 -3.23 17.55 5.99
N LEU A 74 -2.13 18.30 5.96
CA LEU A 74 -1.50 18.73 4.71
C LEU A 74 -0.98 17.53 3.90
N ALA A 75 -0.55 16.46 4.57
CA ALA A 75 -0.13 15.23 3.89
C ALA A 75 -1.28 14.62 3.05
N PRO A 76 -2.41 14.19 3.62
CA PRO A 76 -3.51 13.64 2.84
C PRO A 76 -4.18 14.66 1.91
N LEU A 77 -4.19 15.96 2.26
CA LEU A 77 -4.73 17.00 1.38
C LEU A 77 -3.95 17.09 0.07
N PHE A 78 -2.62 17.18 0.13
CA PHE A 78 -1.82 17.28 -1.09
C PHE A 78 -1.83 16.00 -1.92
N SER A 79 -1.96 14.83 -1.28
CA SER A 79 -2.16 13.56 -1.99
C SER A 79 -3.49 13.55 -2.76
N ALA A 80 -4.59 13.98 -2.12
CA ALA A 80 -5.90 14.07 -2.76
C ALA A 80 -5.92 15.10 -3.90
N LEU A 81 -5.26 16.25 -3.72
CA LEU A 81 -5.13 17.28 -4.76
C LEU A 81 -4.27 16.78 -5.94
N ALA A 82 -3.19 16.04 -5.68
CA ALA A 82 -2.41 15.39 -6.74
C ALA A 82 -3.28 14.42 -7.55
N ALA A 83 -4.12 13.61 -6.89
CA ALA A 83 -5.07 12.73 -7.57
C ALA A 83 -6.05 13.52 -8.46
N ILE A 84 -6.63 14.61 -7.96
CA ILE A 84 -7.53 15.47 -8.75
C ILE A 84 -6.80 16.03 -9.98
N LEU A 85 -5.56 16.49 -9.83
CA LEU A 85 -4.77 17.01 -10.94
C LEU A 85 -4.51 15.95 -12.00
N TYR A 86 -4.13 14.73 -11.61
CA TYR A 86 -3.96 13.62 -12.56
C TYR A 86 -5.25 13.24 -13.29
N LEU A 87 -6.40 13.36 -12.62
CA LEU A 87 -7.70 12.92 -13.15
C LEU A 87 -8.39 13.95 -14.04
N ALA A 88 -8.35 15.22 -13.65
CA ALA A 88 -9.21 16.26 -14.21
C ALA A 88 -8.47 17.28 -15.08
N PHE A 89 -7.12 17.29 -15.04
CA PHE A 89 -6.33 18.32 -15.72
C PHE A 89 -5.19 17.69 -16.54
N PRO A 90 -5.49 17.18 -17.75
CA PRO A 90 -4.48 16.65 -18.66
C PRO A 90 -3.38 17.69 -18.92
N GLY A 91 -2.10 17.28 -18.90
CA GLY A 91 -0.96 18.20 -19.07
C GLY A 91 -0.51 18.89 -17.79
N LYS A 92 -1.11 18.58 -16.63
CA LYS A 92 -0.69 19.09 -15.30
C LYS A 92 0.02 18.04 -14.45
N GLU A 93 0.56 16.98 -15.06
CA GLU A 93 1.20 15.85 -14.37
C GLU A 93 2.39 16.31 -13.51
N SER A 94 3.21 17.26 -13.99
CA SER A 94 4.32 17.81 -13.21
C SER A 94 3.85 18.57 -11.95
N LEU A 95 2.72 19.27 -12.03
CA LEU A 95 2.14 19.95 -10.87
C LEU A 95 1.54 18.92 -9.89
N ALA A 96 0.86 17.90 -10.41
CA ALA A 96 0.36 16.78 -9.61
C ALA A 96 1.49 16.08 -8.86
N LEU A 97 2.63 15.84 -9.53
CA LEU A 97 3.82 15.28 -8.92
C LEU A 97 4.43 16.20 -7.85
N LEU A 98 4.48 17.52 -8.06
CA LEU A 98 4.93 18.45 -7.04
C LEU A 98 4.05 18.38 -5.77
N PHE A 99 2.73 18.27 -5.95
CA PHE A 99 1.79 18.08 -4.84
C PHE A 99 2.00 16.72 -4.15
N LEU A 100 2.23 15.66 -4.91
CA LEU A 100 2.52 14.34 -4.36
C LEU A 100 3.83 14.34 -3.53
N THR A 101 4.87 15.02 -4.01
CA THR A 101 6.12 15.21 -3.27
C THR A 101 5.88 16.02 -1.99
N ALA A 102 5.12 17.11 -2.05
CA ALA A 102 4.74 17.88 -0.87
C ALA A 102 3.95 17.03 0.14
N SER A 103 3.03 16.18 -0.32
CA SER A 103 2.29 15.24 0.52
C SER A 103 3.24 14.33 1.31
N SER A 104 4.17 13.67 0.63
CA SER A 104 5.15 12.80 1.27
C SER A 104 6.11 13.55 2.21
N PHE A 105 6.46 14.80 1.90
CA PHE A 105 7.23 15.66 2.80
C PHE A 105 6.47 15.94 4.12
N PHE A 106 5.20 16.33 4.03
CA PHE A 106 4.38 16.55 5.23
C PHE A 106 4.18 15.26 6.03
N MET A 107 4.11 14.10 5.37
CA MET A 107 4.08 12.81 6.04
C MET A 107 5.35 12.57 6.87
N VAL A 108 6.54 12.88 6.32
CA VAL A 108 7.81 12.83 7.07
C VAL A 108 7.75 13.75 8.30
N LEU A 109 7.26 14.98 8.14
CA LEU A 109 7.12 15.92 9.26
C LEU A 109 6.19 15.39 10.35
N VAL A 110 5.06 14.75 9.98
CA VAL A 110 4.13 14.11 10.92
C VAL A 110 4.87 13.06 11.76
N PHE A 111 5.65 12.18 11.14
CA PHE A 111 6.40 11.16 11.87
C PHE A 111 7.54 11.74 12.72
N ILE A 112 8.28 12.74 12.23
CA ILE A 112 9.28 13.45 13.05
C ILE A 112 8.63 14.05 14.30
N PHE A 113 7.44 14.65 14.15
CA PHE A 113 6.70 15.20 15.26
C PHE A 113 6.25 14.13 16.26
N MET A 114 5.79 12.97 15.79
CA MET A 114 5.42 11.84 16.64
C MET A 114 6.64 11.30 17.42
N LEU A 115 7.78 11.11 16.75
CA LEU A 115 9.02 10.63 17.37
C LEU A 115 9.58 11.61 18.41
N LYS A 116 9.47 12.92 18.17
CA LYS A 116 9.87 13.94 19.15
C LYS A 116 9.04 13.90 20.43
N ARG A 117 7.81 13.40 20.37
CA ARG A 117 6.94 13.23 21.54
C ARG A 117 7.22 11.93 22.28
N HIS A 118 7.41 10.85 21.54
CA HIS A 118 7.71 9.55 22.11
C HIS A 118 8.47 8.71 21.07
N ILE A 119 9.68 8.29 21.44
CA ILE A 119 10.48 7.44 20.58
C ILE A 119 10.04 6.00 20.81
N ASP A 120 9.47 5.38 19.78
CA ASP A 120 9.19 3.95 19.74
C ASP A 120 9.64 3.34 18.42
N ALA A 121 10.00 2.06 18.45
CA ALA A 121 10.57 1.36 17.30
C ALA A 121 9.60 1.27 16.12
N ALA A 122 8.30 1.11 16.39
CA ALA A 122 7.28 1.00 15.34
C ALA A 122 7.12 2.33 14.59
N THR A 123 7.00 3.44 15.32
CA THR A 123 6.95 4.80 14.75
C THR A 123 8.24 5.13 14.00
N LEU A 124 9.40 4.70 14.49
CA LEU A 124 10.67 4.90 13.80
C LEU A 124 10.68 4.17 12.44
N VAL A 125 10.27 2.90 12.41
CA VAL A 125 10.18 2.13 11.17
C VAL A 125 9.18 2.79 10.20
N MET A 126 7.99 3.19 10.66
CA MET A 126 7.04 3.91 9.81
C MET A 126 7.58 5.26 9.30
N ALA A 127 8.37 5.97 10.11
CA ALA A 127 9.03 7.22 9.70
C ALA A 127 10.02 6.99 8.55
N ILE A 128 10.78 5.87 8.59
CA ILE A 128 11.65 5.45 7.50
C ILE A 128 10.82 5.18 6.24
N GLY A 129 9.66 4.52 6.36
CA GLY A 129 8.73 4.31 5.25
C GLY A 129 8.29 5.64 4.60
N ALA A 130 7.91 6.63 5.41
CA ALA A 130 7.55 7.96 4.92
C ALA A 130 8.72 8.68 4.21
N ALA A 131 9.95 8.54 4.75
CA ALA A 131 11.15 9.09 4.12
C ALA A 131 11.43 8.42 2.77
N VAL A 132 11.30 7.09 2.69
CA VAL A 132 11.43 6.33 1.44
C VAL A 132 10.40 6.79 0.40
N TRP A 133 9.16 7.06 0.81
CA TRP A 133 8.15 7.62 -0.10
C TRP A 133 8.55 8.99 -0.64
N PHE A 134 9.00 9.88 0.25
CA PHE A 134 9.45 11.23 -0.13
C PHE A 134 10.65 11.20 -1.09
N LEU A 135 11.64 10.37 -0.80
CA LEU A 135 12.80 10.19 -1.67
C LEU A 135 12.42 9.58 -3.02
N GLY A 136 11.48 8.64 -3.05
CA GLY A 136 10.93 8.10 -4.31
C GLY A 136 10.24 9.18 -5.16
N ASN A 137 9.44 10.05 -4.54
CA ASN A 137 8.77 11.14 -5.25
C ASN A 137 9.76 12.23 -5.71
N LEU A 138 10.82 12.50 -4.93
CA LEU A 138 11.93 13.35 -5.36
C LEU A 138 12.67 12.75 -6.55
N ALA A 139 12.97 11.45 -6.52
CA ALA A 139 13.58 10.77 -7.67
C ALA A 139 12.68 10.90 -8.90
N TRP A 140 11.37 10.72 -8.76
CA TRP A 140 10.46 10.92 -9.89
C TRP A 140 10.48 12.36 -10.42
N LEU A 141 10.47 13.36 -9.53
CA LEU A 141 10.62 14.78 -9.91
C LEU A 141 11.96 15.06 -10.63
N SER A 142 13.02 14.32 -10.27
CA SER A 142 14.33 14.40 -10.92
C SER A 142 14.40 13.66 -12.27
N GLY A 143 13.29 13.10 -12.76
CA GLY A 143 13.20 12.48 -14.08
C GLY A 143 13.43 10.97 -14.11
N TYR A 144 13.57 10.30 -12.95
CA TYR A 144 13.65 8.84 -12.91
C TYR A 144 12.33 8.19 -13.35
N SER A 145 12.43 7.05 -14.03
CA SER A 145 11.28 6.36 -14.61
C SER A 145 10.41 5.66 -13.54
N ILE A 146 9.13 5.43 -13.85
CA ILE A 146 8.19 4.74 -12.96
C ILE A 146 8.73 3.37 -12.48
N PRO A 147 9.33 2.50 -13.33
CA PRO A 147 9.87 1.22 -12.86
C PRO A 147 11.01 1.35 -11.82
N GLN A 148 11.75 2.46 -11.84
CA GLN A 148 12.76 2.73 -10.81
C GLN A 148 12.07 3.23 -9.53
N VAL A 149 11.16 4.20 -9.68
CA VAL A 149 10.45 4.84 -8.56
C VAL A 149 9.49 3.88 -7.84
N VAL A 150 8.90 2.91 -8.54
CA VAL A 150 7.94 1.96 -7.95
C VAL A 150 8.57 1.11 -6.86
N LEU A 151 9.89 0.87 -6.90
CA LEU A 151 10.60 0.18 -5.82
C LEU A 151 10.55 0.99 -4.52
N TRP A 152 10.75 2.30 -4.59
CA TRP A 152 10.61 3.21 -3.44
C TRP A 152 9.17 3.23 -2.92
N TRP A 153 8.18 3.29 -3.81
CA TRP A 153 6.77 3.22 -3.44
C TRP A 153 6.38 1.89 -2.80
N SER A 154 6.91 0.78 -3.30
CA SER A 154 6.74 -0.53 -2.69
C SER A 154 7.38 -0.57 -1.29
N GLY A 155 8.57 0.02 -1.16
CA GLY A 155 9.30 0.16 0.09
C GLY A 155 8.55 0.97 1.14
N PHE A 156 7.97 2.10 0.76
CA PHE A 156 7.08 2.86 1.62
C PHE A 156 6.01 1.97 2.25
N LEU A 157 5.25 1.22 1.44
CA LEU A 157 4.18 0.37 1.95
C LEU A 157 4.72 -0.79 2.81
N ILE A 158 5.76 -1.49 2.34
CA ILE A 158 6.37 -2.61 3.07
C ILE A 158 6.87 -2.15 4.44
N ILE A 159 7.63 -1.06 4.49
CA ILE A 159 8.23 -0.55 5.71
C ILE A 159 7.15 0.00 6.66
N THR A 160 6.18 0.77 6.14
CA THR A 160 5.06 1.28 6.96
C THR A 160 4.26 0.13 7.56
N ILE A 161 3.90 -0.88 6.76
CA ILE A 161 3.18 -2.05 7.23
C ILE A 161 3.99 -2.81 8.28
N VAL A 162 5.29 -3.03 8.06
CA VAL A 162 6.17 -3.68 9.06
C VAL A 162 6.17 -2.89 10.37
N GLY A 163 6.23 -1.56 10.30
CA GLY A 163 6.13 -0.69 11.46
C GLY A 163 4.80 -0.83 12.21
N GLU A 164 3.67 -0.79 11.50
CA GLU A 164 2.34 -1.04 12.09
C GLU A 164 2.24 -2.42 12.75
N ARG A 165 2.87 -3.44 12.13
CA ARG A 165 2.91 -4.78 12.68
C ARG A 165 3.73 -4.88 13.96
N LEU A 166 4.84 -4.16 14.05
CA LEU A 166 5.62 -4.03 15.29
C LEU A 166 4.81 -3.35 16.39
N GLU A 167 4.01 -2.32 16.05
CA GLU A 167 3.18 -1.61 17.03
C GLU A 167 2.18 -2.56 17.71
N LEU A 168 1.54 -3.44 16.93
CA LEU A 168 0.57 -4.41 17.45
C LEU A 168 1.25 -5.61 18.12
N THR A 169 2.47 -5.91 17.74
CA THR A 169 3.27 -7.01 18.28
C THR A 169 4.10 -6.58 19.49
N ARG A 170 4.05 -5.31 19.92
CA ARG A 170 4.74 -4.80 21.13
C ARG A 170 4.39 -5.55 22.42
N PHE A 171 3.23 -6.22 22.42
CA PHE A 171 2.77 -7.05 23.52
C PHE A 171 3.36 -8.47 23.49
N LEU A 172 4.10 -8.83 22.44
CA LEU A 172 4.99 -9.98 22.41
C LEU A 172 6.40 -9.53 22.80
N ASN A 173 7.11 -10.37 23.55
CA ASN A 173 8.51 -10.14 23.92
C ASN A 173 9.43 -10.35 22.70
N ILE A 174 9.54 -9.35 21.83
CA ILE A 174 10.52 -9.35 20.73
C ILE A 174 11.92 -9.10 21.32
N SER A 175 12.86 -10.01 21.08
CA SER A 175 14.24 -9.93 21.55
C SER A 175 15.05 -8.86 20.81
N LYS A 176 16.13 -8.37 21.43
CA LYS A 176 17.06 -7.42 20.79
C LYS A 176 17.59 -7.94 19.45
N GLN A 177 17.91 -9.24 19.37
CA GLN A 177 18.38 -9.87 18.15
C GLN A 177 17.34 -9.82 17.02
N GLN A 178 16.05 -10.01 17.34
CA GLN A 178 14.98 -9.92 16.34
C GLN A 178 14.86 -8.51 15.77
N TYR A 179 15.03 -7.46 16.59
CA TYR A 179 15.13 -6.08 16.11
C TYR A 179 16.36 -5.83 15.26
N THR A 180 17.55 -6.33 15.67
CA THR A 180 18.78 -6.19 14.87
C THR A 180 18.62 -6.81 13.49
N VAL A 181 18.06 -8.03 13.41
CA VAL A 181 17.78 -8.69 12.12
C VAL A 181 16.83 -7.84 11.29
N LEU A 182 15.73 -7.36 11.88
CA LEU A 182 14.78 -6.51 11.18
C LEU A 182 15.46 -5.25 10.60
N TYR A 183 16.22 -4.51 11.40
CA TYR A 183 16.89 -3.30 10.91
C TYR A 183 17.92 -3.60 9.82
N GLY A 184 18.64 -4.73 9.92
CA GLY A 184 19.50 -5.20 8.84
C GLY A 184 18.75 -5.46 7.53
N LEU A 185 17.55 -6.06 7.61
CA LEU A 185 16.70 -6.27 6.44
C LEU A 185 16.14 -4.97 5.84
N LEU A 186 15.81 -3.99 6.68
CA LEU A 186 15.39 -2.66 6.21
C LEU A 186 16.54 -1.91 5.52
N ILE A 187 17.77 -2.05 6.01
CA ILE A 187 18.98 -1.52 5.36
C ILE A 187 19.20 -2.21 4.02
N LEU A 188 19.13 -3.54 3.96
CA LEU A 188 19.24 -4.30 2.72
C LEU A 188 18.21 -3.85 1.67
N LEU A 189 16.97 -3.65 2.12
CA LEU A 189 15.91 -3.13 1.26
C LEU A 189 16.22 -1.71 0.74
N GLY A 190 16.73 -0.83 1.61
CA GLY A 190 17.18 0.51 1.26
C GLY A 190 18.34 0.54 0.27
N ILE A 191 19.28 -0.41 0.37
CA ILE A 191 20.36 -0.60 -0.62
C ILE A 191 19.76 -0.91 -1.99
N GLY A 192 18.76 -1.79 -2.07
CA GLY A 192 18.05 -2.07 -3.32
C GLY A 192 17.44 -0.82 -3.96
N PHE A 193 16.85 0.07 -3.17
CA PHE A 193 16.31 1.34 -3.66
C PHE A 193 17.39 2.26 -4.21
N LEU A 194 18.52 2.41 -3.52
CA LEU A 194 19.64 3.22 -4.02
C LEU A 194 20.20 2.67 -5.33
N PHE A 195 20.29 1.34 -5.46
CA PHE A 195 20.69 0.70 -6.71
C PHE A 195 19.72 0.98 -7.85
N SER A 196 18.42 1.19 -7.59
CA SER A 196 17.43 1.46 -8.66
C SER A 196 17.75 2.72 -9.48
N LEU A 197 18.55 3.64 -8.92
CA LEU A 197 18.98 4.86 -9.60
C LEU A 197 20.05 4.61 -10.68
N PHE A 198 20.78 3.49 -10.61
CA PHE A 198 21.92 3.22 -11.50
C PHE A 198 21.84 1.86 -12.18
N ASN A 199 21.21 0.86 -11.56
CA ASN A 199 21.08 -0.50 -12.06
C ASN A 199 19.80 -1.17 -11.55
N LEU A 200 18.78 -1.23 -12.40
CA LEU A 200 17.48 -1.80 -12.06
C LEU A 200 17.54 -3.31 -11.79
N ASP A 201 18.47 -4.05 -12.40
CA ASP A 201 18.59 -5.50 -12.21
C ASP A 201 19.04 -5.86 -10.80
N TRP A 202 20.15 -5.27 -10.37
CA TRP A 202 20.62 -5.44 -9.00
C TRP A 202 19.65 -4.88 -7.98
N ALA A 203 18.99 -3.76 -8.28
CA ALA A 203 17.95 -3.19 -7.42
C ALA A 203 16.85 -4.22 -7.15
N MET A 204 16.29 -4.83 -8.21
CA MET A 204 15.20 -5.80 -8.08
C MET A 204 15.63 -7.07 -7.36
N ARG A 205 16.85 -7.58 -7.63
CA ARG A 205 17.36 -8.78 -6.96
C ARG A 205 17.62 -8.55 -5.46
N ILE A 206 18.23 -7.42 -5.10
CA ILE A 206 18.52 -7.07 -3.71
C ILE A 206 17.22 -6.80 -2.94
N SER A 207 16.31 -5.99 -3.50
CA SER A 207 14.98 -5.78 -2.92
C SER A 207 14.20 -7.09 -2.83
N GLY A 208 14.34 -7.98 -3.81
CA GLY A 208 13.72 -9.31 -3.79
C GLY A 208 14.21 -10.19 -2.63
N LEU A 209 15.53 -10.23 -2.40
CA LEU A 209 16.12 -10.92 -1.25
C LEU A 209 15.61 -10.34 0.08
N ALA A 210 15.58 -9.02 0.20
CA ALA A 210 15.05 -8.34 1.38
C ALA A 210 13.56 -8.66 1.61
N ASN A 211 12.74 -8.66 0.56
CA ASN A 211 11.31 -8.98 0.62
C ASN A 211 11.08 -10.43 1.07
N LEU A 212 11.82 -11.39 0.53
CA LEU A 212 11.74 -12.79 0.97
C LEU A 212 12.13 -12.94 2.44
N ALA A 213 13.24 -12.32 2.84
CA ALA A 213 13.71 -12.38 4.23
C ALA A 213 12.74 -11.67 5.21
N LEU A 214 12.18 -10.53 4.82
CA LEU A 214 11.16 -9.81 5.60
C LEU A 214 9.87 -10.63 5.72
N SER A 215 9.43 -11.28 4.65
CA SER A 215 8.29 -12.21 4.68
C SER A 215 8.51 -13.32 5.71
N ILE A 216 9.68 -13.97 5.69
CA ILE A 216 10.05 -15.02 6.66
C ILE A 216 10.11 -14.45 8.09
N TRP A 217 10.66 -13.26 8.25
CA TRP A 217 10.75 -12.59 9.55
C TRP A 217 9.35 -12.26 10.11
N LEU A 218 8.47 -11.67 9.31
CA LEU A 218 7.09 -11.34 9.68
C LEU A 218 6.32 -12.61 10.04
N LEU A 219 6.42 -13.64 9.21
CA LEU A 219 5.84 -14.93 9.47
C LEU A 219 6.27 -15.47 10.85
N ARG A 220 7.57 -15.43 11.18
CA ARG A 220 8.07 -15.96 12.46
C ARG A 220 7.71 -15.12 13.68
N ASN A 221 7.70 -13.80 13.54
CA ASN A 221 7.71 -12.88 14.68
C ASN A 221 6.37 -12.14 14.90
N ASP A 222 5.47 -12.08 13.90
CA ASP A 222 4.16 -11.46 14.05
C ASP A 222 3.16 -12.36 14.82
N ILE A 223 2.26 -11.73 15.56
CA ILE A 223 1.18 -12.40 16.30
C ILE A 223 0.14 -13.11 15.39
N ALA A 224 0.07 -12.80 14.10
CA ALA A 224 -0.90 -13.31 13.14
C ALA A 224 -1.05 -14.85 13.19
N ARG A 225 0.06 -15.58 13.28
CA ARG A 225 0.07 -17.05 13.39
C ARG A 225 -0.66 -17.58 14.62
N ARG A 226 -0.65 -16.82 15.72
CA ARG A 226 -1.38 -17.16 16.95
C ARG A 226 -2.83 -16.71 16.86
N SER A 227 -3.05 -15.52 16.29
CA SER A 227 -4.36 -14.89 16.12
C SER A 227 -5.30 -15.67 15.21
N VAL A 228 -4.79 -16.45 14.24
CA VAL A 228 -5.62 -17.27 13.34
C VAL A 228 -6.53 -18.26 14.09
N LYS A 229 -6.11 -18.71 15.28
CA LYS A 229 -6.90 -19.63 16.10
C LYS A 229 -8.13 -18.94 16.73
N LYS A 230 -8.09 -17.62 16.95
CA LYS A 230 -9.16 -16.84 17.60
C LYS A 230 -10.27 -16.50 16.59
N PRO A 231 -11.53 -16.94 16.76
CA PRO A 231 -12.60 -16.75 15.78
C PRO A 231 -13.00 -15.27 15.60
N GLY A 232 -13.84 -15.00 14.59
CA GLY A 232 -14.36 -13.67 14.30
C GLY A 232 -13.37 -12.78 13.53
N LEU A 233 -13.43 -11.46 13.78
CA LEU A 233 -12.60 -10.47 13.09
C LEU A 233 -11.10 -10.74 13.25
N THR A 234 -10.67 -11.25 14.42
CA THR A 234 -9.27 -11.58 14.69
C THR A 234 -8.74 -12.67 13.74
N ARG A 235 -9.55 -13.70 13.44
CA ARG A 235 -9.19 -14.74 12.46
C ARG A 235 -9.09 -14.16 11.05
N PHE A 236 -10.08 -13.37 10.65
CA PHE A 236 -10.11 -12.74 9.33
C PHE A 236 -8.87 -11.87 9.10
N LEU A 237 -8.56 -10.98 10.04
CA LEU A 237 -7.35 -10.17 10.01
C LEU A 237 -6.11 -11.05 9.91
N ALA A 238 -5.96 -12.05 10.78
CA ALA A 238 -4.80 -12.93 10.78
C ALA A 238 -4.59 -13.67 9.44
N LEU A 239 -5.66 -14.18 8.81
CA LEU A 239 -5.58 -14.86 7.52
C LEU A 239 -5.17 -13.90 6.40
N ALA A 240 -5.72 -12.68 6.39
CA ALA A 240 -5.33 -11.67 5.42
C ALA A 240 -3.84 -11.28 5.57
N LEU A 241 -3.35 -11.12 6.81
CA LEU A 241 -1.91 -10.85 7.06
C LEU A 241 -1.02 -12.00 6.56
N LEU A 242 -1.36 -13.24 6.91
CA LEU A 242 -0.56 -14.41 6.55
C LEU A 242 -0.51 -14.63 5.04
N ALA A 243 -1.64 -14.42 4.35
CA ALA A 243 -1.68 -14.45 2.89
C ALA A 243 -0.83 -13.32 2.30
N GLY A 244 -0.90 -12.12 2.86
CA GLY A 244 -0.01 -11.01 2.47
C GLY A 244 1.47 -11.36 2.58
N TYR A 245 1.90 -11.98 3.69
CA TYR A 245 3.30 -12.38 3.85
C TYR A 245 3.73 -13.41 2.81
N PHE A 246 2.87 -14.37 2.48
CA PHE A 246 3.12 -15.32 1.39
C PHE A 246 3.39 -14.59 0.06
N TRP A 247 2.55 -13.61 -0.29
CA TRP A 247 2.72 -12.84 -1.52
C TRP A 247 3.98 -11.98 -1.52
N LEU A 248 4.36 -11.38 -0.39
CA LEU A 248 5.63 -10.65 -0.27
C LEU A 248 6.82 -11.57 -0.51
N GLY A 249 6.78 -12.81 0.01
CA GLY A 249 7.81 -13.82 -0.22
C GLY A 249 7.89 -14.23 -1.69
N LEU A 250 6.74 -14.46 -2.33
CA LEU A 250 6.67 -14.82 -3.75
C LEU A 250 7.19 -13.67 -4.64
N SER A 251 6.86 -12.42 -4.32
CA SER A 251 7.44 -11.25 -4.98
C SER A 251 8.96 -11.24 -4.86
N GLY A 252 9.48 -11.56 -3.66
CA GLY A 252 10.91 -11.66 -3.41
C GLY A 252 11.61 -12.69 -4.30
N ILE A 253 11.03 -13.90 -4.41
CA ILE A 253 11.54 -14.98 -5.27
C ILE A 253 11.54 -14.53 -6.74
N MET A 254 10.43 -13.98 -7.23
CA MET A 254 10.32 -13.51 -8.62
C MET A 254 11.29 -12.36 -8.91
N GLY A 255 11.47 -11.42 -7.97
CA GLY A 255 12.43 -10.33 -8.09
C GLY A 255 13.88 -10.80 -8.18
N MET A 256 14.26 -11.79 -7.38
CA MET A 256 15.58 -12.41 -7.45
C MET A 256 15.80 -13.19 -8.75
N TYR A 257 14.75 -13.83 -9.29
CA TYR A 257 14.85 -14.67 -10.47
C TYR A 257 14.89 -13.82 -11.76
N PHE A 258 13.86 -12.99 -11.97
CA PHE A 258 13.66 -12.22 -13.19
C PHE A 258 14.51 -10.94 -13.26
N GLY A 259 14.87 -10.37 -12.11
CA GLY A 259 15.70 -9.16 -12.06
C GLY A 259 15.02 -7.92 -12.67
N GLY A 260 15.80 -7.07 -13.33
CA GLY A 260 15.47 -5.69 -13.65
C GLY A 260 14.57 -5.51 -14.87
N ILE A 261 13.30 -5.89 -14.74
CA ILE A 261 12.32 -5.77 -15.83
C ILE A 261 11.51 -4.48 -15.65
N ALA A 262 11.45 -3.66 -16.70
CA ALA A 262 10.79 -2.35 -16.65
C ALA A 262 9.30 -2.39 -17.05
N ALA A 263 8.85 -3.42 -17.77
CA ALA A 263 7.48 -3.56 -18.26
C ALA A 263 7.16 -5.03 -18.63
N GLY A 264 5.89 -5.31 -18.95
CA GLY A 264 5.44 -6.62 -19.42
C GLY A 264 4.97 -7.55 -18.29
N PRO A 265 4.67 -8.82 -18.62
CA PRO A 265 4.02 -9.77 -17.70
C PRO A 265 4.85 -10.07 -16.43
N TYR A 266 6.15 -10.32 -16.56
CA TYR A 266 6.98 -10.60 -15.38
C TYR A 266 7.10 -9.40 -14.42
N TYR A 267 7.22 -8.18 -14.97
CA TYR A 267 7.16 -6.96 -14.17
C TYR A 267 5.81 -6.84 -13.46
N ASP A 268 4.71 -7.11 -14.18
CA ASP A 268 3.36 -7.10 -13.63
C ASP A 268 3.21 -8.06 -12.44
N ALA A 269 3.71 -9.30 -12.58
CA ALA A 269 3.68 -10.31 -11.54
C ALA A 269 4.43 -9.88 -10.27
N ILE A 270 5.64 -9.35 -10.44
CA ILE A 270 6.50 -8.90 -9.34
C ILE A 270 5.82 -7.79 -8.54
N ILE A 271 5.34 -6.74 -9.22
CA ILE A 271 4.79 -5.59 -8.52
C ILE A 271 3.41 -5.90 -7.93
N HIS A 272 2.55 -6.65 -8.61
CA HIS A 272 1.20 -6.91 -8.12
C HIS A 272 1.16 -7.96 -7.02
N THR A 273 2.16 -8.84 -6.91
CA THR A 273 2.33 -9.63 -5.68
C THR A 273 2.66 -8.75 -4.46
N VAL A 274 3.32 -7.60 -4.63
CA VAL A 274 3.46 -6.62 -3.54
C VAL A 274 2.17 -5.81 -3.34
N PHE A 275 1.68 -5.11 -4.36
CA PHE A 275 0.60 -4.15 -4.16
C PHE A 275 -0.76 -4.83 -3.93
N VAL A 276 -1.10 -5.84 -4.73
CA VAL A 276 -2.37 -6.58 -4.58
C VAL A 276 -2.22 -7.71 -3.56
N GLY A 277 -1.17 -8.51 -3.70
CA GLY A 277 -0.97 -9.67 -2.85
C GLY A 277 -0.64 -9.30 -1.41
N PHE A 278 0.36 -8.45 -1.18
CA PHE A 278 0.75 -8.04 0.17
C PHE A 278 -0.08 -6.85 0.68
N ALA A 279 0.00 -5.68 0.05
CA ALA A 279 -0.59 -4.46 0.60
C ALA A 279 -2.13 -4.50 0.68
N PHE A 280 -2.84 -4.91 -0.37
CA PHE A 280 -4.31 -5.02 -0.30
C PHE A 280 -4.79 -6.09 0.69
N SER A 281 -4.03 -7.15 0.94
CA SER A 281 -4.36 -8.10 2.00
C SER A 281 -4.27 -7.46 3.38
N MET A 282 -3.25 -6.62 3.62
CA MET A 282 -3.16 -5.84 4.86
C MET A 282 -4.31 -4.84 4.98
N ILE A 283 -4.67 -4.16 3.88
CA ILE A 283 -5.79 -3.22 3.83
C ILE A 283 -7.10 -3.95 4.15
N PHE A 284 -7.36 -5.11 3.55
CA PHE A 284 -8.55 -5.89 3.83
C PHE A 284 -8.60 -6.29 5.31
N GLY A 285 -7.48 -6.75 5.87
CA GLY A 285 -7.38 -7.12 7.27
C GLY A 285 -7.65 -5.97 8.25
N HIS A 286 -7.12 -4.77 7.97
CA HIS A 286 -7.19 -3.64 8.91
C HIS A 286 -8.33 -2.65 8.64
N ALA A 287 -8.90 -2.60 7.43
CA ALA A 287 -9.99 -1.68 7.11
C ALA A 287 -11.19 -1.76 8.09
N PRO A 288 -11.63 -2.95 8.57
CA PRO A 288 -12.70 -3.04 9.57
C PRO A 288 -12.34 -2.41 10.92
N ILE A 289 -11.08 -2.04 11.17
CA ILE A 289 -10.58 -1.41 12.40
C ILE A 289 -10.26 0.06 12.15
N ILE A 290 -9.59 0.38 11.03
CA ILE A 290 -9.13 1.74 10.70
C ILE A 290 -10.31 2.65 10.35
N PHE A 291 -11.22 2.22 9.46
CA PHE A 291 -12.34 3.08 9.04
C PHE A 291 -13.27 3.50 10.18
N PRO A 292 -13.66 2.61 11.12
CA PRO A 292 -14.38 3.00 12.34
C PRO A 292 -13.69 4.10 13.14
N ALA A 293 -12.36 3.98 13.32
CA ALA A 293 -11.57 4.93 14.09
C ALA A 293 -11.47 6.30 13.39
N LEU A 294 -11.36 6.33 12.06
CA LEU A 294 -11.28 7.60 11.30
C LEU A 294 -12.63 8.30 11.17
N LEU A 295 -13.67 7.54 10.83
CA LEU A 295 -15.00 8.09 10.55
C LEU A 295 -15.86 8.24 11.82
N HIS A 296 -15.40 7.72 12.97
CA HIS A 296 -16.17 7.62 14.21
C HIS A 296 -17.52 6.90 14.00
N VAL A 297 -17.47 5.77 13.30
CA VAL A 297 -18.63 4.91 13.00
C VAL A 297 -18.42 3.52 13.56
N LYS A 298 -19.49 2.73 13.69
CA LYS A 298 -19.38 1.29 13.99
C LYS A 298 -19.47 0.49 12.69
N ILE A 299 -18.53 -0.43 12.48
CA ILE A 299 -18.58 -1.41 11.39
C ILE A 299 -18.73 -2.79 12.01
N LEU A 300 -19.82 -3.48 11.67
CA LEU A 300 -20.08 -4.83 12.16
C LEU A 300 -19.37 -5.85 11.27
N TYR A 301 -18.46 -6.62 11.85
CA TYR A 301 -17.83 -7.72 11.15
C TYR A 301 -18.86 -8.80 10.78
N ARG A 302 -18.80 -9.28 9.53
CA ARG A 302 -19.62 -10.38 9.01
C ARG A 302 -18.72 -11.38 8.29
N GLN A 303 -19.05 -12.66 8.36
CA GLN A 303 -18.28 -13.72 7.69
C GLN A 303 -18.21 -13.55 6.17
N VAL A 304 -19.16 -12.83 5.56
CA VAL A 304 -19.17 -12.53 4.12
C VAL A 304 -17.94 -11.73 3.66
N TYR A 305 -17.18 -11.11 4.57
CA TYR A 305 -15.93 -10.42 4.22
C TYR A 305 -14.83 -11.37 3.72
N PHE A 306 -14.96 -12.68 3.99
CA PHE A 306 -14.08 -13.69 3.38
C PHE A 306 -14.27 -13.83 1.87
N ILE A 307 -15.45 -13.48 1.32
CA ILE A 307 -15.74 -13.60 -0.11
C ILE A 307 -14.77 -12.74 -0.93
N PRO A 308 -14.67 -11.41 -0.74
CA PRO A 308 -13.72 -10.61 -1.51
C PRO A 308 -12.28 -10.98 -1.20
N LEU A 309 -11.94 -11.39 0.03
CA LEU A 309 -10.57 -11.84 0.37
C LEU A 309 -10.17 -13.09 -0.43
N PHE A 310 -11.04 -14.10 -0.46
CA PHE A 310 -10.82 -15.31 -1.26
C PHE A 310 -10.73 -14.97 -2.74
N LEU A 311 -11.66 -14.14 -3.23
CA LEU A 311 -11.69 -13.71 -4.63
C LEU A 311 -10.40 -13.01 -5.03
N LEU A 312 -9.89 -12.09 -4.20
CA LEU A 312 -8.64 -11.35 -4.42
C LEU A 312 -7.44 -12.29 -4.59
N HIS A 313 -7.33 -13.30 -3.73
CA HIS A 313 -6.20 -14.23 -3.77
C HIS A 313 -6.29 -15.23 -4.92
N LEU A 314 -7.48 -15.75 -5.20
CA LEU A 314 -7.70 -16.65 -6.32
C LEU A 314 -7.45 -15.93 -7.65
N SER A 315 -7.97 -14.72 -7.81
CA SER A 315 -7.77 -13.92 -9.02
C SER A 315 -6.32 -13.51 -9.20
N LEU A 316 -5.60 -13.20 -8.11
CA LEU A 316 -4.18 -12.92 -8.17
C LEU A 316 -3.39 -14.18 -8.58
N LEU A 317 -3.70 -15.37 -8.06
CA LEU A 317 -3.08 -16.61 -8.51
C LEU A 317 -3.25 -16.82 -10.01
N VAL A 318 -4.48 -16.62 -10.52
CA VAL A 318 -4.80 -16.71 -11.95
C VAL A 318 -4.00 -15.69 -12.76
N ARG A 319 -3.91 -14.45 -12.28
CA ARG A 319 -3.13 -13.38 -12.91
C ARG A 319 -1.65 -13.75 -12.99
N ILE A 320 -1.04 -14.13 -11.87
CA ILE A 320 0.38 -14.50 -11.80
C ILE A 320 0.66 -15.72 -12.67
N PHE A 321 -0.24 -16.71 -12.69
CA PHE A 321 -0.14 -17.84 -13.60
C PHE A 321 -0.11 -17.37 -15.06
N GLY A 322 -1.04 -16.49 -15.46
CA GLY A 322 -1.04 -15.87 -16.79
C GLY A 322 0.24 -15.09 -17.10
N ASP A 323 0.77 -14.35 -16.13
CA ASP A 323 2.02 -13.60 -16.30
C ASP A 323 3.23 -14.51 -16.53
N VAL A 324 3.39 -15.59 -15.74
CA VAL A 324 4.56 -16.48 -15.85
C VAL A 324 4.48 -17.46 -17.01
N THR A 325 3.27 -17.79 -17.46
CA THR A 325 3.02 -18.65 -18.63
C THR A 325 2.82 -17.87 -19.93
N LEU A 326 2.79 -16.53 -19.86
CA LEU A 326 2.52 -15.63 -20.97
C LEU A 326 1.14 -15.83 -21.61
N LEU A 327 0.18 -16.38 -20.86
CA LEU A 327 -1.20 -16.57 -21.30
C LEU A 327 -2.02 -15.31 -20.99
N MET A 328 -2.27 -14.51 -22.04
CA MET A 328 -2.93 -13.21 -21.94
C MET A 328 -4.33 -13.28 -21.30
N ASP A 329 -5.15 -14.27 -21.63
CA ASP A 329 -6.53 -14.35 -21.12
C ASP A 329 -6.58 -14.52 -19.60
N TYR A 330 -5.73 -15.38 -19.05
CA TYR A 330 -5.63 -15.58 -17.60
C TYR A 330 -5.17 -14.29 -16.90
N ARG A 331 -4.25 -13.56 -17.53
CA ARG A 331 -3.78 -12.26 -17.03
C ARG A 331 -4.89 -11.20 -17.05
N LEU A 332 -5.66 -11.08 -18.13
CA LEU A 332 -6.75 -10.12 -18.26
C LEU A 332 -7.88 -10.38 -17.26
N TRP A 333 -8.35 -11.62 -17.17
CA TRP A 333 -9.44 -12.00 -16.28
C TRP A 333 -9.00 -12.02 -14.81
N GLY A 334 -7.80 -12.51 -14.50
CA GLY A 334 -7.24 -12.46 -13.15
C GLY A 334 -7.12 -11.02 -12.64
N SER A 335 -6.70 -10.09 -13.49
CA SER A 335 -6.64 -8.66 -13.16
C SER A 335 -8.02 -8.03 -12.96
N LEU A 336 -8.98 -8.32 -13.84
CA LEU A 336 -10.35 -7.81 -13.73
C LEU A 336 -11.00 -8.26 -12.42
N ILE A 337 -10.94 -9.56 -12.13
CA ILE A 337 -11.53 -10.13 -10.93
C ILE A 337 -10.84 -9.59 -9.66
N SER A 338 -9.53 -9.35 -9.70
CA SER A 338 -8.82 -8.69 -8.60
C SER A 338 -9.34 -7.27 -8.34
N GLY A 339 -9.56 -6.49 -9.42
CA GLY A 339 -10.17 -5.16 -9.33
C GLY A 339 -11.58 -5.20 -8.74
N VAL A 340 -12.41 -6.13 -9.21
CA VAL A 340 -13.78 -6.35 -8.69
C VAL A 340 -13.74 -6.74 -7.21
N ALA A 341 -12.82 -7.61 -6.79
CA ALA A 341 -12.67 -8.01 -5.39
C ALA A 341 -12.38 -6.82 -4.47
N ILE A 342 -11.49 -5.91 -4.90
CA ILE A 342 -11.16 -4.68 -4.17
C ILE A 342 -12.39 -3.79 -4.04
N VAL A 343 -13.07 -3.48 -5.15
CA VAL A 343 -14.26 -2.61 -5.13
C VAL A 343 -15.38 -3.23 -4.29
N LEU A 344 -15.62 -4.53 -4.44
CA LEU A 344 -16.60 -5.28 -3.66
C LEU A 344 -16.32 -5.19 -2.15
N PHE A 345 -15.05 -5.35 -1.74
CA PHE A 345 -14.68 -5.24 -0.33
C PHE A 345 -15.02 -3.86 0.25
N PHE A 346 -14.66 -2.78 -0.45
CA PHE A 346 -14.97 -1.43 0.02
C PHE A 346 -16.48 -1.14 0.02
N MET A 347 -17.24 -1.63 -0.96
CA MET A 347 -18.70 -1.55 -0.93
C MET A 347 -19.30 -2.30 0.27
N MET A 348 -18.78 -3.47 0.61
CA MET A 348 -19.21 -4.22 1.80
C MET A 348 -18.91 -3.46 3.09
N ILE A 349 -17.73 -2.83 3.20
CA ILE A 349 -17.38 -1.98 4.35
C ILE A 349 -18.35 -0.81 4.46
N LEU A 350 -18.60 -0.07 3.37
CA LEU A 350 -19.50 1.09 3.34
C LEU A 350 -20.94 0.71 3.70
N SER A 351 -21.45 -0.40 3.16
CA SER A 351 -22.80 -0.90 3.46
C SER A 351 -22.96 -1.39 4.91
N SER A 352 -21.86 -1.69 5.59
CA SER A 352 -21.85 -2.16 6.97
C SER A 352 -21.66 -1.02 7.99
N VAL A 353 -21.53 0.22 7.54
CA VAL A 353 -21.45 1.41 8.40
C VAL A 353 -22.80 1.64 9.07
N ARG A 354 -22.80 1.70 10.40
CA ARG A 354 -23.93 2.17 11.20
C ARG A 354 -23.55 3.43 11.96
N LYS A 355 -24.52 4.35 12.15
CA LYS A 355 -24.32 5.51 13.02
C LYS A 355 -23.87 5.00 14.39
N ALA A 356 -22.76 5.54 14.89
CA ALA A 356 -22.36 5.30 16.27
C ALA A 356 -23.35 6.08 17.15
N GLU A 357 -24.27 5.37 17.81
CA GLU A 357 -24.96 5.92 18.98
C GLU A 357 -23.91 6.10 20.08
N TYR A 358 -23.70 7.36 20.46
CA TYR A 358 -22.84 7.80 21.57
C TYR A 358 -23.73 8.35 22.68
#